data_AF-A0A957C6B2-F1
#
_entry.id   AF-A0A957C6B2-F1
#
_cell.length_a   1.000
_cell.length_b   1.000
_cell.length_c   1.000
_cell.angle_alpha   90.00
_cell.angle_beta   90.00
_cell.angle_gamma   90.00
#
_symmetry.space_group_name_H-M   'P 1'
#
loop_
_entity.id
_entity.type
_entity.pdbx_description
1 polymer ?
#
loop_
_entity_poly.entity_id
_entity_poly.type
_entity_poly.pdbx_seq_one_letter_code
_entity_poly.pdbx_strand_id
1 'polypeptide(L)'
;MTKTRRQQVAEAEALANAPRQKWSFLAAISQPLVSIASRFIQLPRLVRILLIALIALGWVLLIFPLVDLIYFNYFFDMETRALPAYVTAGIGLLIYLFGWYWLVGTVGFKDRMRARPIAGLYLLLGLLVFVVDVCLVIYGLASQYYGAQ
;
A
#
# COMPACT_ATOMS: atom_id res chain seq x y z
N MET A 1 -12.21 47.96 -17.54
CA MET A 1 -13.38 47.19 -17.09
C MET A 1 -13.29 46.98 -15.58
N THR A 2 -14.06 47.74 -14.82
CA THR A 2 -14.09 47.70 -13.35
C THR A 2 -14.99 46.54 -12.91
N LYS A 3 -14.40 45.49 -12.32
CA LYS A 3 -15.16 44.38 -11.73
C LYS A 3 -16.16 44.94 -10.71
N THR A 4 -17.40 44.48 -10.76
CA THR A 4 -18.44 44.92 -9.83
C THR A 4 -18.12 44.42 -8.42
N ARG A 5 -18.44 45.21 -7.39
CA ARG A 5 -18.16 44.89 -5.97
C ARG A 5 -18.67 43.49 -5.56
N ARG A 6 -19.73 43.00 -6.20
CA ARG A 6 -20.27 41.64 -6.01
C ARG A 6 -19.34 40.53 -6.53
N GLN A 7 -18.66 40.74 -7.65
CA GLN A 7 -17.70 39.78 -8.21
C GLN A 7 -16.45 39.66 -7.32
N GLN A 8 -15.99 40.76 -6.73
CA GLN A 8 -14.84 40.74 -5.82
C GLN A 8 -15.15 40.02 -4.51
N VAL A 9 -16.37 40.17 -3.98
CA VAL A 9 -16.81 39.42 -2.78
C VAL A 9 -16.94 37.93 -3.07
N ALA A 10 -17.52 37.57 -4.23
CA ALA A 10 -17.64 36.18 -4.64
C ALA A 10 -16.27 35.50 -4.87
N GLU A 11 -15.30 36.21 -5.49
CA GLU A 11 -13.92 35.69 -5.65
C GLU A 11 -13.21 35.53 -4.29
N ALA A 12 -13.40 36.46 -3.35
CA ALA A 12 -12.81 36.38 -2.01
C ALA A 12 -13.40 35.23 -1.18
N GLU A 13 -14.71 34.99 -1.27
CA GLU A 13 -15.38 33.86 -0.62
C GLU A 13 -14.99 32.51 -1.25
N ALA A 14 -14.83 32.46 -2.57
CA ALA A 14 -14.34 31.26 -3.26
C ALA A 14 -12.90 30.91 -2.85
N LEU A 15 -12.01 31.91 -2.75
CA LEU A 15 -10.62 31.72 -2.29
C LEU A 15 -10.55 31.32 -0.81
N ALA A 16 -11.44 31.84 0.04
CA ALA A 16 -11.49 31.48 1.46
C ALA A 16 -12.06 30.06 1.70
N ASN A 17 -12.97 29.59 0.85
CA ASN A 17 -13.60 28.27 0.98
C ASN A 17 -12.86 27.14 0.25
N ALA A 18 -12.08 27.45 -0.79
CA ALA A 18 -11.26 26.49 -1.53
C ALA A 18 -10.35 25.60 -0.63
N PRO A 19 -9.62 26.14 0.38
CA PRO A 19 -8.82 25.29 1.25
C PRO A 19 -9.72 24.37 2.12
N ARG A 20 -10.78 24.89 2.74
CA ARG A 20 -11.66 24.09 3.63
C ARG A 20 -12.29 22.89 2.93
N GLN A 21 -12.67 23.03 1.67
CA GLN A 21 -13.27 21.94 0.89
C GLN A 21 -12.26 20.83 0.55
N LYS A 22 -10.98 21.16 0.31
CA LYS A 22 -9.93 20.16 0.08
C LYS A 22 -9.63 19.36 1.36
N TRP A 23 -9.64 20.01 2.52
CA TRP A 23 -9.46 19.35 3.83
C TRP A 23 -10.65 18.46 4.19
N SER A 24 -11.88 18.84 3.85
CA SER A 24 -13.06 18.00 4.11
C SER A 24 -13.05 16.71 3.28
N PHE A 25 -12.60 16.77 2.02
CA PHE A 25 -12.48 15.58 1.17
C PHE A 25 -11.40 14.61 1.65
N LEU A 26 -10.22 15.11 2.01
CA LEU A 26 -9.15 14.26 2.57
C LEU A 26 -9.56 13.67 3.93
N ALA A 27 -10.27 14.43 4.75
CA ALA A 27 -10.84 13.93 6.00
C ALA A 27 -11.85 12.81 5.73
N ALA A 28 -12.74 12.97 4.74
CA ALA A 28 -13.74 11.97 4.38
C ALA A 28 -13.11 10.64 3.95
N ILE A 29 -12.03 10.65 3.17
CA ILE A 29 -11.32 9.42 2.76
C ILE A 29 -10.52 8.82 3.92
N SER A 30 -10.02 9.64 4.84
CA SER A 30 -9.22 9.15 5.97
C SER A 30 -10.02 8.35 7.01
N GLN A 31 -11.31 8.68 7.21
CA GLN A 31 -12.17 8.00 8.19
C GLN A 31 -12.34 6.49 7.94
N PRO A 32 -12.67 6.01 6.72
CA PRO A 32 -12.77 4.56 6.47
C PRO A 32 -11.42 3.85 6.66
N LEU A 33 -10.30 4.48 6.26
CA LEU A 33 -8.97 3.91 6.45
C LEU A 33 -8.62 3.74 7.94
N VAL A 34 -8.95 4.74 8.75
CA VAL A 34 -8.77 4.68 10.22
C VAL A 34 -9.66 3.60 10.83
N SER A 35 -10.91 3.45 10.35
CA SER A 35 -11.83 2.39 10.80
C SER A 35 -11.32 0.99 10.48
N ILE A 36 -10.78 0.77 9.27
CA ILE A 36 -10.16 -0.50 8.89
C ILE A 36 -8.95 -0.79 9.77
N ALA A 37 -8.06 0.20 9.95
CA ALA A 37 -6.88 0.05 10.79
C ALA A 37 -7.23 -0.23 12.26
N SER A 38 -8.27 0.42 12.80
CA SER A 38 -8.68 0.21 14.20
C SER A 38 -9.25 -1.19 14.42
N ARG A 39 -10.05 -1.71 13.50
CA ARG A 39 -10.52 -3.11 13.52
C ARG A 39 -9.36 -4.09 13.46
N PHE A 40 -8.37 -3.82 12.60
CA PHE A 40 -7.20 -4.67 12.47
C PHE A 40 -6.36 -4.70 13.75
N ILE A 41 -6.17 -3.56 14.43
CA ILE A 41 -5.40 -3.45 15.68
C ILE A 41 -6.03 -4.28 16.82
N GLN A 42 -7.35 -4.49 16.79
CA GLN A 42 -8.06 -5.31 17.78
C GLN A 42 -7.77 -6.81 17.63
N LEU A 43 -7.19 -7.26 16.51
CA LEU A 43 -6.87 -8.67 16.28
C LEU A 43 -5.73 -9.16 17.20
N PRO A 44 -5.71 -10.48 17.51
CA PRO A 44 -4.60 -11.09 18.23
C PRO A 44 -3.27 -10.78 17.55
N ARG A 45 -2.22 -10.52 18.36
CA ARG A 45 -0.91 -10.11 17.86
C ARG A 45 -0.36 -11.07 16.80
N LEU A 46 -0.53 -12.38 17.01
CA LEU A 46 -0.05 -13.43 16.11
C LEU A 46 -0.74 -13.35 14.74
N VAL A 47 -2.05 -13.09 14.71
CA VAL A 47 -2.81 -12.89 13.47
C VAL A 47 -2.32 -11.66 12.71
N ARG A 48 -2.06 -10.56 13.42
CA ARG A 48 -1.51 -9.33 12.81
C ARG A 48 -0.15 -9.56 12.16
N ILE A 49 0.73 -10.30 12.84
CA ILE A 49 2.06 -10.67 12.31
C ILE A 49 1.93 -11.49 11.03
N LEU A 50 1.09 -12.53 11.05
CA LEU A 50 0.85 -13.37 9.88
C LEU A 50 0.29 -12.57 8.71
N LEU A 51 -0.68 -11.69 8.94
CA LEU A 51 -1.26 -10.86 7.88
C LEU A 51 -0.25 -9.90 7.26
N ILE A 52 0.63 -9.29 8.06
CA ILE A 52 1.69 -8.42 7.54
C ILE A 52 2.73 -9.22 6.76
N ALA A 53 3.07 -10.43 7.22
CA ALA A 53 3.95 -11.34 6.48
C ALA A 53 3.35 -11.71 5.12
N LEU A 54 2.05 -12.04 5.07
CA LEU A 54 1.34 -12.34 3.82
C LEU A 54 1.30 -11.13 2.87
N ILE A 55 1.04 -9.93 3.40
CA ILE A 55 1.06 -8.70 2.59
C ILE A 55 2.45 -8.46 2.02
N ALA A 56 3.51 -8.56 2.85
CA ALA A 56 4.88 -8.39 2.39
C ALA A 56 5.26 -9.44 1.34
N LEU A 57 4.82 -10.69 1.51
CA LEU A 57 5.03 -11.76 0.55
C LEU A 57 4.34 -11.47 -0.79
N GLY A 58 3.09 -11.01 -0.76
CA GLY A 58 2.38 -10.63 -1.99
C GLY A 58 3.11 -9.52 -2.76
N TRP A 59 3.57 -8.49 -2.05
CA TRP A 59 4.41 -7.45 -2.66
C TRP A 59 5.70 -8.00 -3.27
N VAL A 60 6.36 -8.96 -2.62
CA VAL A 60 7.55 -9.62 -3.20
C VAL A 60 7.17 -10.35 -4.47
N LEU A 61 6.10 -11.15 -4.48
CA LEU A 61 5.65 -11.89 -5.67
C LEU A 61 5.33 -10.96 -6.83
N LEU A 62 4.68 -9.83 -6.56
CA LEU A 62 4.34 -8.84 -7.59
C LEU A 62 5.57 -8.13 -8.16
N ILE A 63 6.54 -7.76 -7.29
CA ILE A 63 7.73 -6.98 -7.68
C ILE A 63 8.80 -7.88 -8.32
N PHE A 64 8.88 -9.15 -7.94
CA PHE A 64 9.89 -10.09 -8.41
C PHE A 64 10.06 -10.12 -9.94
N PRO A 65 9.01 -10.35 -10.76
CA PRO A 65 9.16 -10.38 -12.22
C PRO A 65 9.63 -9.05 -12.81
N LEU A 66 9.27 -7.92 -12.18
CA LEU A 66 9.72 -6.60 -12.62
C LEU A 66 11.22 -6.40 -12.35
N VAL A 67 11.70 -6.80 -11.18
CA VAL A 67 13.12 -6.72 -10.82
C VAL A 67 13.95 -7.64 -11.72
N ASP A 68 13.47 -8.87 -11.95
CA ASP A 68 14.11 -9.80 -12.87
C ASP A 68 14.20 -9.23 -14.28
N LEU A 69 13.11 -8.68 -14.81
CA LEU A 69 13.08 -8.07 -16.14
C LEU A 69 14.09 -6.92 -16.28
N ILE A 70 14.19 -6.06 -15.27
CA ILE A 70 15.16 -4.95 -15.26
C ILE A 70 16.58 -5.51 -15.19
N TYR A 71 16.84 -6.48 -14.32
CA TYR A 71 18.15 -7.07 -14.18
C TYR A 71 18.62 -7.74 -15.47
N PHE A 72 17.77 -8.56 -16.11
CA PHE A 72 18.12 -9.23 -17.36
C PHE A 72 18.41 -8.27 -18.51
N ASN A 73 17.69 -7.16 -18.60
CA ASN A 73 17.87 -6.20 -19.69
C ASN A 73 19.08 -5.27 -19.52
N TYR A 74 19.51 -4.99 -18.29
CA TYR A 74 20.49 -3.93 -18.03
C TYR A 74 21.73 -4.36 -17.25
N PHE A 75 21.66 -5.39 -16.41
CA PHE A 75 22.69 -5.70 -15.40
C PHE A 75 23.11 -7.17 -15.38
N PHE A 76 22.65 -7.99 -16.34
CA PHE A 76 22.85 -9.44 -16.30
C PHE A 76 24.33 -9.81 -16.35
N ASP A 77 24.77 -10.57 -15.35
CA ASP A 77 26.08 -11.22 -15.30
C ASP A 77 25.94 -12.59 -14.63
N MET A 78 26.72 -13.56 -15.12
CA MET A 78 26.72 -14.93 -14.60
C MET A 78 27.17 -15.00 -13.14
N GLU A 79 28.02 -14.08 -12.70
CA GLU A 79 28.51 -14.03 -11.31
C GLU A 79 27.48 -13.43 -10.33
N THR A 80 26.53 -12.62 -10.81
CA THR A 80 25.59 -11.86 -9.96
C THR A 80 24.14 -12.35 -10.04
N ARG A 81 23.90 -13.59 -10.50
CA ARG A 81 22.56 -14.17 -10.70
C ARG A 81 21.63 -14.11 -9.48
N ALA A 82 22.16 -14.06 -8.26
CA ALA A 82 21.39 -13.98 -7.02
C ALA A 82 20.96 -12.54 -6.64
N LEU A 83 21.49 -11.52 -7.32
CA LEU A 83 21.27 -10.11 -6.98
C LEU A 83 19.78 -9.71 -7.04
N PRO A 84 18.97 -10.11 -8.04
CA PRO A 84 17.54 -9.82 -8.06
C PRO A 84 16.79 -10.36 -6.84
N ALA A 85 17.14 -11.57 -6.40
CA ALA A 85 16.54 -12.19 -5.21
C ALA A 85 16.86 -11.42 -3.93
N TYR A 86 18.10 -10.92 -3.77
CA TYR A 86 18.46 -10.10 -2.62
C TYR A 86 17.77 -8.74 -2.63
N VAL A 87 17.64 -8.10 -3.79
CA VAL A 87 16.95 -6.81 -3.92
C VAL A 87 15.47 -6.97 -3.57
N THR A 88 14.80 -7.97 -4.12
CA THR A 88 13.38 -8.25 -3.86
C THR A 88 13.15 -8.65 -2.40
N ALA A 89 14.00 -9.49 -1.82
CA ALA A 89 13.95 -9.83 -0.40
C ALA A 89 14.14 -8.60 0.51
N GLY A 90 15.07 -7.70 0.16
CA GLY A 90 15.28 -6.44 0.87
C GLY A 90 14.05 -5.53 0.84
N ILE A 91 13.41 -5.40 -0.33
CA ILE A 91 12.15 -4.64 -0.47
C ILE A 91 11.04 -5.28 0.38
N GLY A 92 10.88 -6.61 0.31
CA GLY A 92 9.91 -7.34 1.11
C GLY A 92 10.12 -7.15 2.62
N LEU A 93 11.37 -7.20 3.07
CA LEU A 93 11.73 -6.95 4.46
C LEU A 93 11.35 -5.54 4.90
N LEU A 94 11.61 -4.52 4.07
CA LEU A 94 11.20 -3.14 4.38
C LEU A 94 9.68 -3.02 4.52
N ILE A 95 8.92 -3.59 3.58
CA ILE A 95 7.45 -3.60 3.62
C ILE A 95 6.93 -4.30 4.88
N TYR A 96 7.56 -5.42 5.26
CA TYR A 96 7.25 -6.13 6.49
C TYR A 96 7.54 -5.27 7.74
N LEU A 97 8.70 -4.61 7.79
CA LEU A 97 9.09 -3.73 8.90
C LEU A 97 8.14 -2.52 9.04
N PHE A 98 7.70 -1.94 7.92
CA PHE A 98 6.68 -0.88 7.93
C PHE A 98 5.35 -1.37 8.51
N GLY A 99 4.87 -2.53 8.05
CA GLY A 99 3.68 -3.16 8.60
C GLY A 99 3.82 -3.44 10.09
N TRP A 100 4.97 -4.00 10.51
CA TRP A 100 5.26 -4.28 11.91
C TRP A 100 5.20 -3.02 12.76
N TYR A 101 5.87 -1.95 12.32
CA TYR A 101 5.94 -0.68 13.03
C TYR A 101 4.56 -0.03 13.20
N TRP A 102 3.69 -0.10 12.18
CA TRP A 102 2.39 0.57 12.22
C TRP A 102 1.22 -0.26 12.76
N LEU A 103 1.25 -1.59 12.59
CA LEU A 103 0.10 -2.45 12.84
C LEU A 103 0.32 -3.47 13.97
N VAL A 104 1.55 -3.94 14.21
CA VAL A 104 1.86 -4.90 15.28
C VAL A 104 2.34 -4.20 16.54
N GLY A 105 3.26 -3.24 16.37
CA GLY A 105 3.90 -2.49 17.44
C GLY A 105 4.81 -3.35 18.35
N THR A 106 5.44 -2.70 19.32
CA THR A 106 6.35 -3.34 20.28
C THR A 106 5.64 -3.67 21.60
N VAL A 107 6.14 -4.68 22.31
CA VAL A 107 5.60 -5.10 23.61
C VAL A 107 5.74 -3.94 24.60
N GLY A 108 4.67 -3.59 25.31
CA GLY A 108 4.64 -2.48 26.28
C GLY A 108 4.06 -1.16 25.77
N PHE A 109 3.77 -1.01 24.47
CA PHE A 109 3.23 0.22 23.87
C PHE A 109 1.77 0.09 23.39
N LYS A 110 0.95 -0.72 24.09
CA LYS A 110 -0.44 -1.00 23.69
C LYS A 110 -1.27 0.28 23.54
N ASP A 111 -1.01 1.29 24.37
CA ASP A 111 -1.78 2.55 24.41
C ASP A 111 -1.36 3.58 23.37
N ARG A 112 -0.21 3.40 22.69
CA ARG A 112 0.25 4.31 21.61
C ARG A 112 -0.16 3.89 20.21
N MET A 113 -0.82 2.73 20.05
CA MET A 113 -1.32 2.26 18.74
C MET A 113 -2.58 3.02 18.36
N ARG A 114 -2.42 4.29 18.01
CA ARG A 114 -3.50 5.10 17.45
C ARG A 114 -3.68 4.69 15.99
N ALA A 115 -4.88 4.29 15.60
CA ALA A 115 -5.20 3.98 14.21
C ALA A 115 -4.91 5.20 13.33
N ARG A 116 -3.89 5.08 12.47
CA ARG A 116 -3.49 6.12 11.51
C ARG A 116 -4.06 5.78 10.13
N PRO A 117 -4.47 6.77 9.33
CA PRO A 117 -4.97 6.51 7.98
C PRO A 117 -3.94 5.81 7.10
N ILE A 118 -2.64 6.04 7.33
CA ILE A 118 -1.57 5.39 6.56
C ILE A 118 -1.48 3.89 6.83
N ALA A 119 -1.83 3.44 8.04
CA ALA A 119 -1.91 2.01 8.35
C ALA A 119 -3.10 1.35 7.62
N GLY A 120 -4.22 2.07 7.51
CA GLY A 120 -5.36 1.63 6.70
C GLY A 120 -5.02 1.57 5.21
N LEU A 121 -4.27 2.55 4.70
CA LEU A 121 -3.80 2.56 3.31
C LEU A 121 -2.87 1.38 3.04
N TYR A 122 -1.95 1.08 3.95
CA TYR A 122 -1.07 -0.09 3.86
C TYR A 122 -1.88 -1.39 3.72
N LEU A 123 -2.91 -1.57 4.56
CA LEU A 123 -3.79 -2.75 4.49
C LEU A 123 -4.57 -2.81 3.18
N LEU A 124 -5.10 -1.68 2.72
CA LEU A 124 -5.85 -1.61 1.46
C LEU A 124 -4.97 -1.95 0.25
N LEU A 125 -3.77 -1.37 0.19
CA LEU A 125 -2.80 -1.66 -0.86
C LEU A 125 -2.34 -3.11 -0.81
N GLY A 126 -2.06 -3.63 0.39
CA GLY A 126 -1.72 -5.04 0.57
C GLY A 126 -2.82 -6.00 0.10
N LEU A 127 -4.08 -5.67 0.40
CA LEU A 127 -5.23 -6.43 -0.09
C LEU A 127 -5.33 -6.37 -1.62
N LEU A 128 -5.13 -5.19 -2.22
CA LEU A 128 -5.16 -5.03 -3.67
C LEU A 128 -4.08 -5.88 -4.34
N VAL A 129 -2.85 -5.83 -3.83
CA VAL A 129 -1.74 -6.65 -4.32
C VAL A 129 -2.07 -8.13 -4.21
N PHE A 130 -2.58 -8.57 -3.06
CA PHE A 130 -2.99 -9.97 -2.88
C PHE A 130 -4.05 -10.42 -3.89
N VAL A 131 -5.04 -9.58 -4.20
CA VAL A 131 -6.04 -9.89 -5.24
C VAL A 131 -5.39 -9.99 -6.62
N VAL A 132 -4.47 -9.08 -6.94
CA VAL A 132 -3.72 -9.12 -8.20
C VAL A 132 -2.90 -10.41 -8.30
N ASP A 133 -2.19 -10.81 -7.25
CA ASP A 133 -1.39 -12.04 -7.22
C ASP A 133 -2.28 -13.27 -7.46
N VAL A 134 -3.43 -13.35 -6.79
CA VAL A 134 -4.40 -14.45 -6.99
C VAL A 134 -4.87 -14.49 -8.44
N CYS A 135 -5.21 -13.34 -9.03
CA CYS A 135 -5.60 -13.24 -10.43
C CYS A 135 -4.48 -13.71 -11.38
N LEU A 136 -3.23 -13.30 -11.12
CA LEU A 136 -2.06 -13.71 -11.92
C LEU A 136 -1.81 -15.22 -11.82
N VAL A 137 -1.95 -15.80 -10.62
CA VAL A 137 -1.83 -17.26 -10.43
C VAL A 137 -2.92 -17.99 -11.20
N ILE A 138 -4.18 -17.56 -11.10
CA ILE A 138 -5.29 -18.17 -11.85
C ILE A 138 -5.05 -18.06 -13.36
N TYR A 139 -4.62 -16.89 -13.84
CA TYR A 139 -4.30 -16.68 -15.24
C TYR A 139 -3.15 -17.57 -15.72
N GLY A 140 -2.09 -17.71 -14.91
CA GLY A 140 -0.97 -18.61 -15.19
C GLY A 140 -1.41 -20.07 -15.30
N LEU A 141 -2.26 -20.53 -14.36
CA LEU A 141 -2.80 -21.89 -14.39
C LEU A 141 -3.72 -22.12 -15.60
N ALA A 142 -4.59 -21.16 -15.92
CA ALA A 142 -5.47 -21.26 -17.08
C ALA A 142 -4.69 -21.29 -18.39
N SER A 143 -3.67 -20.43 -18.55
CA SER A 143 -2.87 -20.38 -19.78
C SER A 143 -2.08 -21.67 -20.04
N GLN A 144 -1.56 -22.31 -18.99
CA GLN A 144 -0.93 -23.63 -19.10
C GLN A 144 -1.91 -24.73 -19.54
N TYR A 145 -3.15 -24.69 -19.03
CA TYR A 145 -4.17 -25.67 -19.39
C TYR A 145 -4.60 -25.56 -20.86
N TYR A 146 -4.78 -24.33 -21.37
CA TYR A 146 -5.19 -24.12 -22.78
C TYR A 146 -4.04 -24.25 -23.77
N GLY A 147 -2.79 -23.98 -23.37
CA GLY A 147 -1.62 -24.12 -24.24
C GLY A 147 -1.15 -25.57 -24.47
N ALA A 148 -1.69 -26.53 -23.71
CA ALA A 148 -1.36 -27.95 -23.81
C ALA A 148 -2.28 -28.76 -24.75
N GLN A 149 -3.29 -28.10 -25.35
CA GLN A 149 -4.19 -28.68 -26.37
C GLN A 149 -3.81 -28.17 -27.76
#